data_AF-A0A2W5SKU0-F1
#
_entry.id   AF-A0A2W5SKU0-F1
#
_cell.length_a   1.000
_cell.length_b   1.000
_cell.length_c   1.000
_cell.angle_alpha   90.00
_cell.angle_beta   90.00
_cell.angle_gamma   90.00
#
_symmetry.space_group_name_H-M   'P 1'
#
loop_
_entity.id
_entity.type
_entity.pdbx_description
1 polymer ?
#
loop_
_entity_poly.entity_id
_entity_poly.type
_entity_poly.pdbx_seq_one_letter_code
_entity_poly.pdbx_strand_id
1 'polypeptide(L)'
;MNWLVALLKSPSSFRADPWGYFRNQMGHAYIVGAIPVLAGVPLILVLVAYAAWEAVQFFRYDAELYDNFEDMAHVALIGFATYFWLPEFGIVQALFLGAGFFYRVAERSAS
;
A
#
# COMPACT_ATOMS: atom_id res chain seq x y z
N MET A 1 -2.00 16.24 -13.79
CA MET A 1 -2.64 14.92 -13.58
C MET A 1 -3.27 14.94 -12.20
N ASN A 2 -4.56 14.61 -12.04
CA ASN A 2 -5.23 14.68 -10.73
C ASN A 2 -4.60 13.67 -9.76
N TRP A 3 -4.01 14.14 -8.66
CA TRP A 3 -3.31 13.29 -7.69
C TRP A 3 -4.22 12.19 -7.11
N LEU A 4 -5.53 12.47 -6.97
CA LEU A 4 -6.55 11.51 -6.54
C LEU A 4 -6.73 10.34 -7.50
N VAL A 5 -6.51 10.55 -8.80
CA VAL A 5 -6.57 9.49 -9.81
C VAL A 5 -5.28 8.69 -9.82
N ALA A 6 -4.14 9.32 -9.48
CA ALA A 6 -2.86 8.62 -9.34
C ALA A 6 -2.85 7.69 -8.11
N LEU A 7 -3.58 8.02 -7.04
CA LEU A 7 -3.82 7.13 -5.89
C LEU A 7 -4.63 5.86 -6.24
N LEU A 8 -5.30 5.85 -7.40
CA LEU A 8 -5.98 4.65 -7.91
C LEU A 8 -5.07 3.83 -8.84
N LYS A 9 -3.86 4.33 -9.12
CA LYS A 9 -2.83 3.67 -9.92
C LYS A 9 -1.71 3.18 -9.01
N SER A 10 -0.95 2.21 -9.50
CA SER A 10 0.05 1.45 -8.75
C SER A 10 1.30 2.28 -8.36
N PRO A 11 2.09 1.86 -7.35
CA PRO A 11 3.33 2.52 -6.90
C PRO A 11 4.34 2.92 -7.98
N SER A 12 4.40 2.24 -9.12
CA SER A 12 5.17 2.66 -10.31
C SER A 12 4.79 4.04 -10.84
N SER A 13 3.60 4.55 -10.50
CA SER A 13 3.17 5.94 -10.76
C SER A 13 3.99 6.99 -9.99
N PHE A 14 4.77 6.56 -8.98
CA PHE A 14 5.55 7.43 -8.08
C PHE A 14 7.06 7.14 -8.14
N ARG A 15 7.61 6.59 -9.24
CA ARG A 15 9.04 6.21 -9.36
C ARG A 15 10.04 7.24 -8.81
N ALA A 16 9.88 8.53 -9.12
CA ALA A 16 10.75 9.59 -8.60
C ALA A 16 10.09 10.48 -7.52
N ASP A 17 8.96 10.04 -6.94
CA ASP A 17 8.21 10.79 -5.93
C ASP A 17 8.12 10.01 -4.60
N PRO A 18 9.11 10.19 -3.70
CA PRO A 18 9.15 9.43 -2.45
C PRO A 18 7.99 9.80 -1.50
N TRP A 19 7.50 11.04 -1.54
CA TRP A 19 6.38 11.47 -0.71
C TRP A 19 5.03 11.01 -1.25
N GLY A 20 4.89 10.95 -2.58
CA GLY A 20 3.75 10.32 -3.24
C GLY A 20 3.63 8.84 -2.85
N TYR A 21 4.73 8.09 -2.99
CA TYR A 21 4.81 6.69 -2.54
C TYR A 21 4.43 6.54 -1.06
N PHE A 22 5.03 7.33 -0.17
CA PHE A 22 4.76 7.26 1.27
C PHE A 22 3.27 7.45 1.58
N ARG A 23 2.64 8.48 1.00
CA ARG A 23 1.21 8.75 1.21
C ARG A 23 0.33 7.63 0.65
N ASN A 24 0.70 7.08 -0.50
CA ASN A 24 -0.02 5.96 -1.12
C ASN A 24 -0.01 4.74 -0.18
N GLN A 25 1.18 4.34 0.28
CA GLN A 25 1.33 3.18 1.15
C GLN A 25 0.71 3.36 2.54
N MET A 26 0.78 4.57 3.09
CA MET A 26 0.03 4.90 4.31
C MET A 26 -1.49 4.80 4.08
N GLY A 27 -1.97 5.23 2.91
CA GLY A 27 -3.37 5.09 2.51
C GLY A 27 -3.80 3.62 2.49
N HIS A 28 -3.09 2.77 1.75
CA HIS A 28 -3.35 1.34 1.72
C HIS A 28 -3.33 0.72 3.12
N ALA A 29 -2.24 0.94 3.85
CA ALA A 29 -2.06 0.31 5.15
C ALA A 29 -3.16 0.69 6.17
N TYR A 30 -3.48 1.98 6.30
CA TYR A 30 -4.38 2.43 7.36
C TYR A 30 -5.83 2.59 6.92
N ILE A 31 -6.10 3.08 5.70
CA ILE A 31 -7.47 3.26 5.21
C ILE A 31 -8.07 1.93 4.80
N VAL A 32 -7.28 1.04 4.18
CA VAL A 32 -7.76 -0.28 3.76
C VAL A 32 -7.45 -1.34 4.82
N GLY A 33 -6.24 -1.37 5.37
CA GLY A 33 -5.85 -2.39 6.36
C GLY A 33 -6.46 -2.17 7.75
N ALA A 34 -6.28 -0.99 8.35
CA ALA A 34 -6.72 -0.75 9.74
C ALA A 34 -8.21 -0.41 9.88
N ILE A 35 -8.71 0.61 9.16
CA ILE A 35 -10.05 1.18 9.39
C ILE A 35 -11.18 0.13 9.30
N PRO A 36 -11.25 -0.73 8.26
CA PRO A 36 -12.30 -1.73 8.16
C PRO A 36 -12.24 -2.76 9.29
N VAL A 37 -11.03 -3.17 9.70
CA VAL A 37 -10.82 -4.11 10.80
C VAL A 37 -11.30 -3.50 12.12
N LEU A 38 -10.96 -2.24 12.40
CA LEU A 38 -11.46 -1.50 13.56
C LEU A 38 -12.99 -1.32 13.52
N ALA A 39 -13.57 -1.20 12.32
CA ALA A 39 -15.01 -1.14 12.12
C ALA A 39 -15.73 -2.51 12.25
N GLY A 40 -14.98 -3.58 12.56
CA GLY A 40 -15.53 -4.92 12.78
C GLY A 40 -15.68 -5.77 11.51
N VAL A 41 -15.13 -5.33 10.38
CA VAL A 41 -15.08 -6.15 9.17
C VAL A 41 -14.10 -7.30 9.39
N PRO A 42 -14.50 -8.57 9.15
CA PRO A 42 -13.59 -9.71 9.25
C PRO A 42 -12.35 -9.50 8.37
N LEU A 43 -11.15 -9.67 8.95
CA LEU A 43 -9.89 -9.42 8.25
C LEU A 43 -9.79 -10.18 6.91
N ILE A 44 -10.28 -11.42 6.87
CA ILE A 44 -10.28 -12.20 5.62
C ILE A 44 -11.10 -11.52 4.50
N LEU A 45 -12.19 -10.85 4.83
CA LEU A 45 -12.99 -10.12 3.84
C LEU A 45 -12.27 -8.87 3.37
N VAL A 46 -11.55 -8.17 4.26
CA VAL A 46 -10.69 -7.03 3.89
C VAL A 46 -9.63 -7.48 2.88
N LEU A 47 -8.92 -8.56 3.18
CA LEU A 47 -7.85 -9.09 2.33
C LEU A 47 -8.39 -9.58 0.97
N VAL A 48 -9.50 -10.31 0.96
CA VAL A 48 -10.11 -10.80 -0.29
C VAL A 48 -10.66 -9.66 -1.14
N ALA A 49 -11.35 -8.69 -0.52
CA ALA A 49 -11.86 -7.52 -1.23
C ALA A 49 -10.72 -6.70 -1.84
N TYR A 50 -9.63 -6.53 -1.10
CA TYR A 50 -8.47 -5.81 -1.59
C TYR A 50 -7.71 -6.59 -2.67
N ALA A 51 -7.59 -7.92 -2.56
CA ALA A 51 -7.00 -8.76 -3.60
C ALA A 51 -7.81 -8.69 -4.91
N ALA A 52 -9.14 -8.63 -4.81
CA ALA A 52 -10.01 -8.43 -5.97
C ALA A 52 -9.79 -7.04 -6.60
N TRP A 53 -9.59 -6.00 -5.79
CA TRP A 53 -9.24 -4.67 -6.27
C TRP A 53 -7.89 -4.65 -6.99
N GLU A 54 -6.86 -5.27 -6.42
CA GLU A 54 -5.54 -5.42 -7.06
C GLU A 54 -5.63 -6.15 -8.40
N ALA A 55 -6.43 -7.21 -8.48
CA ALA A 55 -6.68 -7.90 -9.75
C ALA A 55 -7.33 -6.96 -10.79
N VAL A 56 -8.26 -6.11 -10.38
CA VAL A 56 -8.85 -5.09 -11.27
C VAL A 56 -7.78 -4.09 -11.72
N GLN A 57 -6.91 -3.62 -10.82
CA GLN A 57 -5.79 -2.73 -11.17
C GLN A 57 -4.85 -3.37 -12.19
N PHE A 58 -4.51 -4.65 -12.02
CA PHE A 58 -3.68 -5.38 -12.96
C PHE A 58 -4.33 -5.50 -14.36
N PHE A 59 -5.59 -5.93 -14.42
CA PHE A 59 -6.24 -6.20 -15.71
C PHE A 59 -6.80 -4.97 -16.43
N ARG A 60 -7.02 -3.86 -15.72
CA ARG A 60 -7.71 -2.67 -16.28
C ARG A 60 -6.89 -1.39 -16.23
N TYR A 61 -5.84 -1.33 -15.43
CA TYR A 61 -5.08 -0.09 -15.18
C TYR A 61 -3.57 -0.24 -15.44
N ASP A 62 -3.16 -1.31 -16.12
CA ASP A 62 -1.75 -1.61 -16.46
C ASP A 62 -0.82 -1.59 -15.24
N ALA A 63 -1.34 -2.01 -14.08
CA ALA A 63 -0.55 -2.06 -12.85
C ALA A 63 0.54 -3.15 -12.95
N GLU A 64 1.73 -2.86 -12.44
CA GLU A 64 2.82 -3.81 -12.42
C GLU A 64 2.60 -4.83 -11.28
N LEU A 65 2.82 -6.12 -11.54
CA LEU A 65 2.47 -7.16 -10.56
C LEU A 65 3.15 -6.98 -9.19
N TYR A 66 4.40 -6.50 -9.18
CA TYR A 66 5.13 -6.28 -7.93
C TYR A 66 4.53 -5.16 -7.08
N ASP A 67 3.94 -4.14 -7.72
CA ASP A 67 3.28 -3.04 -7.04
C ASP A 67 2.07 -3.57 -6.25
N ASN A 68 1.28 -4.43 -6.89
CA ASN A 68 0.10 -5.05 -6.27
C ASN A 68 0.46 -5.91 -5.05
N PHE A 69 1.59 -6.61 -5.11
CA PHE A 69 2.10 -7.37 -3.98
C PHE A 69 2.64 -6.46 -2.86
N GLU A 70 3.28 -5.34 -3.20
CA GLU A 70 3.72 -4.34 -2.22
C GLU A 70 2.52 -3.73 -1.49
N ASP A 71 1.50 -3.27 -2.23
CA ASP A 71 0.28 -2.69 -1.68
C ASP A 71 -0.46 -3.71 -0.79
N MET A 72 -0.63 -4.95 -1.26
CA MET A 72 -1.23 -6.04 -0.47
C MET A 72 -0.43 -6.32 0.81
N ALA A 73 0.90 -6.29 0.76
CA ALA A 73 1.73 -6.53 1.94
C ALA A 73 1.51 -5.43 3.00
N HIS A 74 1.40 -4.16 2.59
CA HIS A 74 1.09 -3.05 3.49
C HIS A 74 -0.31 -3.17 4.11
N VAL A 75 -1.33 -3.52 3.31
CA VAL A 75 -2.70 -3.80 3.81
C VAL A 75 -2.70 -4.96 4.80
N ALA A 76 -2.03 -6.06 4.47
CA ALA A 76 -1.98 -7.24 5.33
C ALA A 76 -1.24 -6.96 6.63
N LEU A 77 -0.06 -6.32 6.59
CA LEU A 77 0.73 -5.99 7.79
C LEU A 77 -0.11 -5.21 8.80
N ILE A 78 -0.73 -4.11 8.38
CA ILE A 78 -1.50 -3.28 9.29
C ILE A 78 -2.86 -3.89 9.62
N GLY A 79 -3.49 -4.63 8.70
CA GLY A 79 -4.70 -5.40 8.98
C GLY A 79 -4.48 -6.43 10.09
N PHE A 80 -3.38 -7.19 10.03
CA PHE A 80 -2.99 -8.14 11.08
C PHE A 80 -2.58 -7.44 12.38
N ALA A 81 -1.81 -6.35 12.29
CA ALA A 81 -1.44 -5.54 13.45
C ALA A 81 -2.69 -5.09 14.23
N THR A 82 -3.69 -4.62 13.49
CA THR A 82 -4.96 -4.13 14.03
C THR A 82 -5.80 -5.27 14.60
N TYR A 83 -5.95 -6.37 13.86
CA TYR A 83 -6.78 -7.51 14.26
C TYR A 83 -6.27 -8.19 15.53
N PHE A 84 -4.95 -8.35 15.66
CA PHE A 84 -4.32 -9.02 16.80
C PHE A 84 -3.81 -8.08 17.88
N TRP A 85 -3.94 -6.76 17.71
CA TRP A 85 -3.38 -5.74 18.61
C TRP A 85 -1.86 -5.88 18.81
N LEU A 86 -1.14 -6.14 17.72
CA LEU A 86 0.31 -6.34 17.69
C LEU A 86 1.02 -5.12 17.08
N PRO A 87 1.44 -4.13 17.88
CA PRO A 87 2.06 -2.91 17.38
C PRO A 87 3.41 -3.13 16.67
N GLU A 88 4.08 -4.27 16.91
CA GLU A 88 5.37 -4.62 16.32
C GLU A 88 5.31 -4.69 14.79
N PHE A 89 4.14 -5.03 14.23
CA PHE A 89 3.93 -5.04 12.78
C PHE A 89 3.97 -3.63 12.19
N GLY A 90 3.67 -2.59 12.98
CA GLY A 90 3.88 -1.20 12.59
C GLY A 90 5.36 -0.84 12.39
N ILE A 91 6.25 -1.42 13.21
CA ILE A 91 7.71 -1.25 13.04
C ILE A 91 8.16 -1.88 11.73
N VAL A 92 7.67 -3.09 11.44
CA VAL A 92 7.96 -3.78 10.18
C VAL A 92 7.45 -2.97 8.98
N GLN A 93 6.23 -2.44 9.05
CA GLN A 93 5.66 -1.57 8.01
C GLN A 93 6.49 -0.29 7.82
N ALA A 94 6.99 0.33 8.89
CA ALA A 94 7.87 1.49 8.80
C ALA A 94 9.20 1.17 8.09
N LEU A 95 9.76 -0.03 8.28
CA LEU A 95 10.97 -0.47 7.56
C LEU A 95 10.70 -0.65 6.06
N PHE A 96 9.58 -1.26 5.69
CA PHE A 96 9.17 -1.38 4.27
C PHE A 96 8.95 -0.01 3.64
N LEU A 97 8.22 0.88 4.32
CA LEU A 97 8.03 2.27 3.89
C LEU A 97 9.35 2.99 3.70
N GLY A 98 10.29 2.85 4.65
CA GLY A 98 11.61 3.45 4.57
C GLY A 98 12.40 2.95 3.37
N ALA A 99 12.42 1.63 3.15
CA ALA A 99 13.09 1.02 2.00
C ALA A 99 12.53 1.55 0.68
N GLY A 100 11.20 1.58 0.53
CA GLY A 100 10.55 2.13 -0.66
C GLY A 100 10.83 3.62 -0.81
N PHE A 101 10.70 4.42 0.24
CA PHE A 101 10.98 5.86 0.21
C PHE A 101 12.40 6.17 -0.26
N PHE A 102 13.41 5.54 0.33
CA PHE A 102 14.81 5.80 -0.02
C PHE A 102 15.17 5.28 -1.40
N TYR A 103 14.54 4.19 -1.87
CA TYR A 103 14.67 3.74 -3.26
C TYR A 103 14.24 4.84 -4.25
N ARG A 104 13.06 5.45 -4.03
CA ARG A 104 12.56 6.55 -4.88
C ARG A 104 13.42 7.83 -4.77
N VAL A 105 14.01 8.11 -3.60
CA VAL A 105 14.99 9.21 -3.44
C VAL A 105 16.23 8.97 -4.31
N ALA A 106 16.72 7.73 -4.35
CA ALA A 106 17.86 7.36 -5.19
C ALA A 106 17.51 7.47 -6.68
N GLU A 107 16.34 6.98 -7.11
CA GLU A 107 15.87 7.10 -8.49
C GLU A 107 15.76 8.56 -8.95
N ARG A 108 15.17 9.44 -8.12
CA ARG A 108 15.09 10.88 -8.41
C ARG A 108 16.45 11.55 -8.56
N SER A 109 17.46 11.07 -7.86
CA SER A 109 18.82 11.63 -7.93
C SER A 109 19.59 11.17 -9.17
N ALA A 110 19.12 10.11 -9.83
CA ALA A 110 19.74 9.53 -11.03
C ALA A 110 19.10 10.02 -12.35
N SER A 111 17.94 10.69 -12.28
CA SER A 111 17.22 11.30 -13.41
C SER A 111 17.62 12.75 -13.64
#